data_AF-A0A6B2EES4-F1
#
_entry.id   AF-A0A6B2EES4-F1
#
_cell.length_a   1.000
_cell.length_b   1.000
_cell.length_c   1.000
_cell.angle_alpha   90.00
_cell.angle_beta   90.00
_cell.angle_gamma   90.00
#
_symmetry.space_group_name_H-M   'P 1'
#
loop_
_entity.id
_entity.type
_entity.pdbx_description
1 polymer ?
#
loop_
_entity_poly.entity_id
_entity_poly.type
_entity_poly.pdbx_seq_one_letter_code
_entity_poly.pdbx_strand_id
1 'polypeptide(L)'
;MYRFQLLIFFLPSIIFATTLEPDHHRSILTDNDWKKLWMVAGSTNYDSKSENTIDSSDSPQFEDTEMFAHNTTVQLGGTAFLVCKVSGIDRVGANWNQISWIRRRDWHILSSGVQMYTNDERFAILHTPGSNVWTLQIKFVQRRDHGMYECQVSTSSGVISHFVNLQVVVPEAFILGNGELHVDMGSTINLVCIIEKSPQPPQYVYWQKNDRMINYDDSRRDISIETSPGPRTQSRLIIREPQIGDSGNYTCSASNTEPASIYVFVSKGDNMAAISRRKTSSANCIVSCIGNLVCICIFAVIFVSRTFFRLALASR
;
A
#
# COMPACT_ATOMS: atom_id res chain seq x y z
N MET A 1 13.94 -62.89 -42.86
CA MET A 1 15.42 -62.98 -42.86
C MET A 1 15.91 -62.17 -41.65
N TYR A 2 16.06 -62.81 -40.49
CA TYR A 2 17.33 -63.34 -39.93
C TYR A 2 18.37 -62.21 -39.75
N ARG A 3 18.93 -61.92 -38.57
CA ARG A 3 19.14 -62.74 -37.37
C ARG A 3 19.44 -61.85 -36.14
N PHE A 4 18.84 -62.23 -35.01
CA PHE A 4 19.34 -62.01 -33.65
C PHE A 4 20.72 -62.67 -33.48
N GLN A 5 21.66 -62.03 -32.78
CA GLN A 5 22.78 -62.73 -32.16
C GLN A 5 23.15 -62.07 -30.82
N LEU A 6 22.65 -62.67 -29.73
CA LEU A 6 23.21 -62.58 -28.38
C LEU A 6 24.62 -63.17 -28.40
N LEU A 7 25.57 -62.55 -27.68
CA LEU A 7 26.76 -63.23 -27.21
C LEU A 7 27.03 -62.85 -25.75
N ILE A 8 26.69 -63.81 -24.89
CA ILE A 8 27.09 -63.96 -23.50
C ILE A 8 28.56 -64.39 -23.50
N PHE A 9 29.42 -63.73 -22.74
CA PHE A 9 30.70 -64.30 -22.34
C PHE A 9 30.84 -64.31 -20.82
N PHE A 10 31.14 -65.51 -20.35
CA PHE A 10 31.25 -65.97 -18.98
C PHE A 10 32.50 -65.42 -18.28
N LEU A 11 32.35 -65.05 -17.02
CA LEU A 11 33.45 -64.91 -16.05
C LEU A 11 34.00 -66.31 -15.70
N PRO A 12 35.33 -66.47 -15.50
CA PRO A 12 35.86 -67.55 -14.69
C PRO A 12 36.26 -67.01 -13.31
N SER A 13 35.58 -67.52 -12.27
CA SER A 13 36.11 -67.62 -10.91
C SER A 13 36.89 -68.93 -10.77
N ILE A 14 37.99 -68.93 -10.01
CA ILE A 14 38.64 -70.00 -9.21
C ILE A 14 39.98 -69.36 -8.75
N ILE A 15 40.17 -68.91 -7.51
CA ILE A 15 40.40 -69.62 -6.22
C ILE A 15 41.65 -70.50 -6.20
N PHE A 16 42.66 -70.07 -5.43
CA PHE A 16 43.55 -70.83 -4.53
C PHE A 16 44.35 -69.75 -3.76
N ALA A 17 44.11 -69.39 -2.48
CA ALA A 17 44.02 -70.13 -1.22
C ALA A 17 45.31 -70.87 -0.84
N THR A 18 46.06 -70.31 0.14
CA THR A 18 46.66 -70.98 1.32
C THR A 18 47.50 -69.95 2.10
N THR A 19 47.03 -69.44 3.26
CA THR A 19 47.16 -69.98 4.65
C THR A 19 48.49 -69.60 5.29
N LEU A 20 48.58 -68.76 6.33
CA LEU A 20 48.55 -69.06 7.80
C LEU A 20 49.58 -68.06 8.40
N GLU A 21 49.51 -67.46 9.59
CA GLU A 21 48.55 -67.35 10.68
C GLU A 21 49.08 -66.23 11.64
N PRO A 22 48.63 -66.05 12.89
CA PRO A 22 48.26 -64.75 13.44
C PRO A 22 49.30 -64.19 14.43
N ASP A 23 49.19 -62.92 14.82
CA ASP A 23 49.40 -62.59 16.23
C ASP A 23 48.89 -61.20 16.64
N HIS A 24 48.03 -61.24 17.66
CA HIS A 24 47.95 -60.33 18.82
C HIS A 24 48.36 -58.85 18.67
N HIS A 25 47.39 -57.92 18.68
CA HIS A 25 46.93 -57.27 19.93
C HIS A 25 45.87 -56.16 19.68
N ARG A 26 44.71 -56.40 20.28
CA ARG A 26 43.84 -55.49 21.06
C ARG A 26 43.82 -53.97 20.72
N SER A 27 42.61 -53.55 20.36
CA SER A 27 42.01 -52.21 20.49
C SER A 27 42.59 -51.30 21.58
N ILE A 28 42.83 -50.04 21.22
CA ILE A 28 42.32 -48.78 21.83
C ILE A 28 43.18 -47.66 21.21
N LEU A 29 42.59 -46.83 20.35
CA LEU A 29 43.14 -45.50 20.07
C LEU A 29 42.05 -44.47 20.29
N THR A 30 42.15 -43.86 21.45
CA THR A 30 41.54 -42.61 21.86
C THR A 30 42.11 -41.45 21.05
N ASP A 31 41.22 -40.52 20.71
CA ASP A 31 41.36 -39.06 20.58
C ASP A 31 42.78 -38.45 20.42
N ASN A 32 42.92 -37.58 19.40
CA ASN A 32 43.97 -36.57 19.16
C ASN A 32 45.27 -36.90 18.36
N ASP A 33 45.18 -37.49 17.16
CA ASP A 33 46.35 -37.58 16.25
C ASP A 33 46.19 -36.88 14.88
N TRP A 34 45.22 -35.98 14.71
CA TRP A 34 45.14 -35.12 13.51
C TRP A 34 46.13 -33.95 13.53
N LYS A 35 46.70 -33.61 14.69
CA LYS A 35 47.60 -32.45 14.88
C LYS A 35 49.06 -32.66 14.45
N LYS A 36 49.44 -33.85 13.95
CA LYS A 36 50.83 -34.11 13.51
C LYS A 36 51.08 -33.86 12.02
N LEU A 37 50.05 -33.50 11.24
CA LEU A 37 50.19 -33.28 9.80
C LEU A 37 50.58 -31.83 9.41
N TRP A 38 50.73 -30.91 10.38
CA TRP A 38 51.04 -29.50 10.09
C TRP A 38 52.40 -29.00 10.65
N MET A 39 53.23 -29.86 11.22
CA MET A 39 54.53 -29.46 11.81
C MET A 39 55.74 -29.97 11.02
N VAL A 40 55.89 -29.60 9.75
CA VAL A 40 57.20 -29.64 9.06
C VAL A 40 57.34 -28.42 8.13
N ALA A 41 57.42 -27.22 8.71
CA ALA A 41 58.12 -26.08 8.14
C ALA A 41 58.15 -24.94 9.16
N GLY A 42 59.34 -24.49 9.56
CA GLY A 42 59.53 -23.20 10.22
C GLY A 42 59.93 -23.26 11.69
N SER A 43 61.15 -23.70 11.97
CA SER A 43 61.84 -23.39 13.22
C SER A 43 62.65 -22.10 13.06
N THR A 44 62.16 -20.98 13.61
CA THR A 44 63.00 -19.91 14.20
C THR A 44 62.23 -19.18 15.30
N ASN A 45 62.94 -18.98 16.39
CA ASN A 45 62.51 -18.53 17.71
C ASN A 45 62.05 -17.06 17.71
N TYR A 46 60.78 -16.78 17.98
CA TYR A 46 60.30 -15.49 18.48
C TYR A 46 59.05 -15.74 19.32
N ASP A 47 59.16 -15.45 20.62
CA ASP A 47 58.10 -15.61 21.60
C ASP A 47 57.08 -14.50 21.40
N SER A 48 56.06 -14.79 20.59
CA SER A 48 54.84 -14.00 20.48
C SER A 48 53.68 -14.96 20.38
N LYS A 49 52.93 -15.05 21.48
CA LYS A 49 51.63 -15.71 21.58
C LYS A 49 50.65 -15.02 20.62
N SER A 50 50.62 -15.41 19.35
CA SER A 50 49.52 -15.09 18.43
C SER A 50 48.52 -16.23 18.48
N GLU A 51 47.56 -16.07 19.37
CA GLU A 51 46.29 -16.79 19.34
C GLU A 51 45.65 -16.47 17.97
N ASN A 52 45.57 -17.45 17.07
CA ASN A 52 44.78 -17.33 15.85
C ASN A 52 43.29 -17.34 16.25
N THR A 53 42.82 -16.24 16.82
CA THR A 53 41.42 -15.85 16.71
C THR A 53 41.18 -15.62 15.22
N ILE A 54 40.49 -16.56 14.55
CA ILE A 54 39.76 -16.21 13.34
C ILE A 54 38.82 -15.10 13.80
N ASP A 55 39.16 -13.87 13.46
CA ASP A 55 38.43 -12.71 13.88
C ASP A 55 37.00 -12.85 13.32
N SER A 56 36.01 -12.79 14.19
CA SER A 56 34.59 -12.74 13.83
C SER A 56 34.26 -11.63 12.82
N SER A 57 35.20 -10.71 12.57
CA SER A 57 35.09 -9.64 11.58
C SER A 57 35.28 -10.07 10.11
N ASP A 58 35.75 -11.30 9.84
CA ASP A 58 35.97 -11.79 8.47
C ASP A 58 34.80 -12.61 7.87
N SER A 59 33.75 -12.86 8.65
CA SER A 59 32.56 -13.56 8.14
C SER A 59 31.61 -12.59 7.42
N PRO A 60 30.95 -13.00 6.31
CA PRO A 60 30.00 -12.12 5.64
C PRO A 60 28.89 -11.66 6.57
N GLN A 61 28.58 -10.36 6.56
CA GLN A 61 27.54 -9.75 7.38
C GLN A 61 26.76 -8.70 6.58
N PHE A 62 25.51 -8.46 6.96
CA PHE A 62 24.73 -7.37 6.37
C PHE A 62 25.10 -6.03 7.03
N GLU A 63 25.41 -5.03 6.20
CA GLU A 63 25.90 -3.73 6.65
C GLU A 63 24.79 -2.87 7.30
N ASP A 64 23.54 -3.06 6.89
CA ASP A 64 22.39 -2.31 7.40
C ASP A 64 21.58 -3.18 8.38
N THR A 65 22.00 -3.19 9.65
CA THR A 65 21.35 -3.94 10.73
C THR A 65 20.18 -3.18 11.35
N GLU A 66 19.20 -2.75 10.54
CA GLU A 66 17.84 -2.81 11.07
C GLU A 66 17.46 -4.29 11.00
N MET A 67 17.42 -4.96 12.17
CA MET A 67 17.14 -6.40 12.31
C MET A 67 15.73 -6.80 11.81
N PHE A 68 15.05 -5.91 11.09
CA PHE A 68 13.69 -5.95 10.62
C PHE A 68 13.66 -5.72 9.10
N ALA A 69 12.66 -6.28 8.44
CA ALA A 69 12.53 -6.15 7.00
C ALA A 69 12.52 -4.67 6.55
N HIS A 70 13.37 -4.30 5.60
CA HIS A 70 13.35 -2.95 5.03
C HIS A 70 12.11 -2.77 4.14
N ASN A 71 11.40 -1.66 4.28
CA ASN A 71 10.19 -1.37 3.49
C ASN A 71 10.55 -0.56 2.25
N THR A 72 10.31 -1.13 1.06
CA THR A 72 10.48 -0.43 -0.22
C THR A 72 9.11 -0.18 -0.84
N THR A 73 8.72 1.08 -1.01
CA THR A 73 7.42 1.45 -1.58
C THR A 73 7.59 1.93 -3.02
N VAL A 74 6.80 1.36 -3.94
CA VAL A 74 6.89 1.63 -5.38
C VAL A 74 5.50 1.75 -5.98
N GLN A 75 5.33 2.70 -6.88
CA GLN A 75 4.08 2.88 -7.62
C GLN A 75 3.88 1.74 -8.64
N LEU A 76 2.63 1.29 -8.81
CA LEU A 76 2.25 0.32 -9.84
C LEU A 76 2.76 0.75 -11.23
N GLY A 77 3.39 -0.18 -11.96
CA GLY A 77 4.02 0.09 -13.26
C GLY A 77 5.41 0.72 -13.18
N GLY A 78 5.83 1.18 -11.99
CA GLY A 78 7.17 1.71 -11.73
C GLY A 78 8.24 0.61 -11.70
N THR A 79 9.45 0.98 -11.27
CA THR A 79 10.57 0.04 -11.10
C THR A 79 10.98 -0.01 -9.62
N ALA A 80 11.03 -1.21 -9.05
CA ALA A 80 11.53 -1.45 -7.71
C ALA A 80 13.02 -1.78 -7.70
N PHE A 81 13.71 -1.31 -6.65
CA PHE A 81 15.10 -1.62 -6.37
C PHE A 81 15.19 -2.12 -4.93
N LEU A 82 15.32 -3.44 -4.75
CA LEU A 82 15.48 -4.05 -3.43
C LEU A 82 16.98 -4.19 -3.16
N VAL A 83 17.49 -3.41 -2.22
CA VAL A 83 18.92 -3.29 -1.95
C VAL A 83 19.34 -4.28 -0.87
N CYS A 84 20.44 -4.99 -1.11
CA CYS A 84 21.11 -5.83 -0.13
C CYS A 84 22.60 -5.49 -0.11
N LYS A 85 23.12 -5.06 1.04
CA LYS A 85 24.55 -4.72 1.23
C LYS A 85 25.21 -5.77 2.09
N VAL A 86 26.28 -6.38 1.60
CA VAL A 86 26.96 -7.49 2.29
C VAL A 86 28.46 -7.27 2.36
N SER A 87 28.98 -7.03 3.57
CA SER A 87 30.42 -6.88 3.80
C SER A 87 31.11 -8.25 3.93
N GLY A 88 32.44 -8.27 3.72
CA GLY A 88 33.28 -9.45 3.98
C GLY A 88 33.29 -10.54 2.91
N ILE A 89 32.53 -10.38 1.81
CA ILE A 89 32.50 -11.35 0.70
C ILE A 89 33.78 -11.32 -0.15
N ASP A 90 34.40 -10.15 -0.29
CA ASP A 90 35.56 -9.91 -1.14
C ASP A 90 36.88 -10.42 -0.55
N ARG A 91 36.92 -10.69 0.77
CA ARG A 91 38.14 -11.07 1.51
C ARG A 91 38.30 -12.57 1.67
N VAL A 92 37.19 -13.27 1.82
CA VAL A 92 37.14 -14.72 1.67
C VAL A 92 37.25 -14.99 0.18
N GLY A 93 37.98 -16.00 -0.29
CA GLY A 93 38.05 -16.41 -1.71
C GLY A 93 36.71 -16.94 -2.25
N ALA A 94 35.61 -16.30 -1.87
CA ALA A 94 34.23 -16.60 -2.11
C ALA A 94 33.88 -16.25 -3.54
N ASN A 95 33.36 -17.25 -4.23
CA ASN A 95 32.61 -17.07 -5.44
C ASN A 95 31.40 -16.13 -5.18
N TRP A 96 31.13 -15.21 -6.10
CA TRP A 96 29.94 -14.35 -6.07
C TRP A 96 28.60 -15.12 -6.05
N ASN A 97 28.62 -16.45 -6.17
CA ASN A 97 27.49 -17.36 -6.06
C ASN A 97 26.96 -17.53 -4.63
N GLN A 98 27.53 -16.84 -3.64
CA GLN A 98 27.09 -16.93 -2.25
C GLN A 98 25.84 -16.12 -1.93
N ILE A 99 25.44 -15.15 -2.78
CA ILE A 99 24.24 -14.34 -2.59
C ILE A 99 23.10 -14.86 -3.44
N SER A 100 21.90 -14.98 -2.88
CA SER A 100 20.71 -15.39 -3.62
C SER A 100 19.51 -14.52 -3.26
N TRP A 101 18.66 -14.22 -4.24
CA TRP A 101 17.38 -13.56 -4.01
C TRP A 101 16.24 -14.58 -4.09
N ILE A 102 15.36 -14.57 -3.10
CA ILE A 102 14.25 -15.52 -2.97
C ILE A 102 12.95 -14.75 -2.75
N ARG A 103 11.89 -15.11 -3.48
CA ARG A 103 10.53 -14.61 -3.21
C ARG A 103 9.89 -15.48 -2.14
N ARG A 104 9.52 -14.90 -0.99
CA ARG A 104 9.03 -15.66 0.18
C ARG A 104 7.63 -16.23 0.03
N ARG A 105 6.78 -15.61 -0.80
CA ARG A 105 5.38 -16.03 -1.01
C ARG A 105 5.27 -17.49 -1.47
N ASP A 106 6.21 -17.92 -2.31
CA ASP A 106 6.22 -19.24 -2.95
C ASP A 106 7.61 -19.89 -2.96
N TRP A 107 8.55 -19.35 -2.17
CA TRP A 107 9.93 -19.81 -2.07
C TRP A 107 10.65 -19.94 -3.42
N HIS A 108 10.26 -19.12 -4.39
CA HIS A 108 10.86 -19.14 -5.72
C HIS A 108 12.22 -18.45 -5.70
N ILE A 109 13.27 -19.19 -6.08
CA ILE A 109 14.61 -18.65 -6.26
C ILE A 109 14.60 -17.75 -7.49
N LEU A 110 14.89 -16.47 -7.30
CA LEU A 110 14.93 -15.46 -8.37
C LEU A 110 16.32 -15.42 -8.99
N SER A 111 17.37 -15.41 -8.15
CA SER A 111 18.75 -15.37 -8.60
C SER A 111 19.70 -16.10 -7.66
N SER A 112 20.87 -16.48 -8.18
CA SER A 112 22.07 -16.84 -7.41
C SER A 112 23.27 -16.13 -8.04
N GLY A 113 23.93 -15.27 -7.28
CA GLY A 113 24.85 -14.26 -7.78
C GLY A 113 24.17 -13.38 -8.82
N VAL A 114 24.84 -13.20 -9.97
CA VAL A 114 24.32 -12.45 -11.12
C VAL A 114 23.40 -13.27 -12.03
N GLN A 115 23.31 -14.59 -11.81
CA GLN A 115 22.52 -15.50 -12.65
C GLN A 115 21.06 -15.51 -12.20
N MET A 116 20.14 -15.29 -13.15
CA MET A 116 18.70 -15.38 -12.92
C MET A 116 18.18 -16.81 -13.12
N TYR A 117 17.21 -17.21 -12.28
CA TYR A 117 16.49 -18.49 -12.33
C TYR A 117 15.00 -18.34 -12.68
N THR A 118 14.44 -17.16 -12.47
CA THR A 118 13.09 -16.83 -12.96
C THR A 118 13.13 -16.57 -14.47
N ASN A 119 12.07 -16.97 -15.17
CA ASN A 119 11.86 -16.65 -16.59
C ASN A 119 11.22 -15.27 -16.80
N ASP A 120 10.85 -14.56 -15.71
CA ASP A 120 10.27 -13.22 -15.80
C ASP A 120 11.38 -12.18 -16.06
N GLU A 121 11.45 -11.69 -17.30
CA GLU A 121 12.46 -10.73 -17.79
C GLU A 121 12.45 -9.37 -17.06
N ARG A 122 11.40 -9.09 -16.27
CA ARG A 122 11.32 -7.88 -15.46
C ARG A 122 12.31 -7.90 -14.29
N PHE A 123 12.71 -9.09 -13.84
CA PHE A 123 13.64 -9.28 -12.74
C PHE A 123 15.08 -9.28 -13.26
N ALA A 124 15.94 -8.50 -12.61
CA ALA A 124 17.37 -8.47 -12.92
C ALA A 124 18.20 -8.18 -11.66
N ILE A 125 19.44 -8.64 -11.64
CA ILE A 125 20.42 -8.25 -10.63
C ILE A 125 21.25 -7.07 -11.14
N LEU A 126 21.28 -6.02 -10.34
CA LEU A 126 22.17 -4.89 -10.50
C LEU A 126 23.29 -5.00 -9.49
N HIS A 127 24.49 -5.24 -9.99
CA HIS A 127 25.70 -5.36 -9.20
C HIS A 127 26.89 -4.81 -10.00
N THR A 128 27.64 -3.92 -9.38
CA THR A 128 28.88 -3.39 -9.95
C THR A 128 30.05 -4.22 -9.44
N PRO A 129 30.95 -4.74 -10.31
CA PRO A 129 32.10 -5.52 -9.86
C PRO A 129 32.93 -4.78 -8.81
N GLY A 130 33.24 -5.46 -7.69
CA GLY A 130 33.97 -4.87 -6.56
C GLY A 130 33.10 -4.07 -5.59
N SER A 131 31.81 -3.90 -5.86
CA SER A 131 30.86 -3.36 -4.89
C SER A 131 30.43 -4.45 -3.90
N ASN A 132 30.00 -4.05 -2.72
CA ASN A 132 29.34 -4.92 -1.75
C ASN A 132 27.80 -4.88 -1.87
N VAL A 133 27.27 -4.15 -2.86
CA VAL A 133 25.84 -3.91 -3.06
C VAL A 133 25.26 -4.83 -4.13
N TRP A 134 24.19 -5.53 -3.77
CA TRP A 134 23.46 -6.46 -4.61
C TRP A 134 22.00 -6.07 -4.64
N THR A 135 21.55 -5.51 -5.77
CA THR A 135 20.21 -4.97 -5.88
C THR A 135 19.37 -5.83 -6.81
N LEU A 136 18.23 -6.32 -6.32
CA LEU A 136 17.20 -6.93 -7.16
C LEU A 136 16.33 -5.82 -7.76
N GLN A 137 16.40 -5.68 -9.08
CA GLN A 137 15.54 -4.80 -9.86
C GLN A 137 14.29 -5.56 -10.31
N ILE A 138 13.13 -4.92 -10.18
CA ILE A 138 11.86 -5.42 -10.74
C ILE A 138 11.24 -4.29 -11.57
N LYS A 139 11.20 -4.44 -12.89
CA LYS A 139 10.57 -3.47 -13.80
C LYS A 139 9.05 -3.70 -13.89
N PHE A 140 8.32 -2.64 -14.24
CA PHE A 140 6.88 -2.68 -14.47
C PHE A 140 6.13 -3.41 -13.35
N VAL A 141 6.38 -2.96 -12.12
CA VAL A 141 5.91 -3.62 -10.89
C VAL A 141 4.40 -3.80 -10.92
N GLN A 142 3.95 -5.00 -10.55
CA GLN A 142 2.56 -5.37 -10.56
C GLN A 142 2.04 -5.60 -9.14
N ARG A 143 0.72 -5.56 -8.94
CA ARG A 143 0.10 -5.84 -7.63
C ARG A 143 0.53 -7.19 -7.06
N ARG A 144 0.77 -8.20 -7.92
CA ARG A 144 1.22 -9.54 -7.52
C ARG A 144 2.66 -9.62 -7.03
N ASP A 145 3.47 -8.60 -7.30
CA ASP A 145 4.86 -8.55 -6.86
C ASP A 145 4.97 -8.03 -5.41
N HIS A 146 3.87 -7.50 -4.85
CA HIS A 146 3.78 -7.07 -3.46
C HIS A 146 4.11 -8.23 -2.50
N GLY A 147 4.96 -7.96 -1.51
CA GLY A 147 5.28 -8.91 -0.45
C GLY A 147 6.75 -8.97 -0.11
N MET A 148 7.12 -10.03 0.61
CA MET A 148 8.45 -10.21 1.18
C MET A 148 9.41 -10.90 0.21
N TYR A 149 10.60 -10.33 0.09
CA TYR A 149 11.76 -10.86 -0.61
C TYR A 149 12.89 -11.09 0.39
N GLU A 150 13.74 -12.07 0.12
CA GLU A 150 14.85 -12.46 0.98
C GLU A 150 16.14 -12.42 0.16
N CYS A 151 17.10 -11.64 0.65
CA CYS A 151 18.50 -11.72 0.25
C CYS A 151 19.20 -12.69 1.19
N GLN A 152 19.67 -13.80 0.65
CA GLN A 152 20.30 -14.88 1.38
C GLN A 152 21.79 -14.92 1.09
N VAL A 153 22.62 -15.05 2.12
CA VAL A 153 24.08 -15.15 1.99
C VAL A 153 24.55 -16.44 2.65
N SER A 154 25.30 -17.25 1.90
CA SER A 154 25.96 -18.45 2.43
C SER A 154 27.28 -18.06 3.10
N THR A 155 27.43 -18.40 4.39
CA THR A 155 28.63 -18.16 5.19
C THR A 155 29.24 -19.48 5.64
N SER A 156 30.44 -19.44 6.24
CA SER A 156 31.10 -20.64 6.81
C SER A 156 30.31 -21.28 7.97
N SER A 157 29.48 -20.50 8.66
CA SER A 157 28.68 -20.92 9.81
C SER A 157 27.24 -21.30 9.45
N GLY A 158 26.83 -21.12 8.19
CA GLY A 158 25.49 -21.45 7.72
C GLY A 158 24.97 -20.43 6.72
N VAL A 159 23.73 -19.99 6.91
CA VAL A 159 23.05 -19.06 6.01
C VAL A 159 22.50 -17.91 6.83
N ILE A 160 22.76 -16.68 6.37
CA ILE A 160 22.17 -15.47 6.93
C ILE A 160 21.18 -14.87 5.94
N SER A 161 20.12 -14.25 6.46
CA SER A 161 19.01 -13.73 5.65
C SER A 161 18.74 -12.26 5.97
N HIS A 162 18.54 -11.46 4.93
CA HIS A 162 18.05 -10.09 5.01
C HIS A 162 16.73 -9.98 4.27
N PHE A 163 15.72 -9.44 4.93
CA PHE A 163 14.35 -9.38 4.41
C PHE A 163 14.02 -7.99 3.88
N VAL A 164 13.33 -7.93 2.75
CA VAL A 164 12.86 -6.68 2.15
C VAL A 164 11.39 -6.82 1.77
N ASN A 165 10.55 -5.93 2.27
CA ASN A 165 9.12 -5.92 2.05
C ASN A 165 8.78 -4.89 0.96
N LEU A 166 8.37 -5.38 -0.22
CA LEU A 166 7.96 -4.55 -1.34
C LEU A 166 6.48 -4.17 -1.21
N GLN A 167 6.22 -2.88 -1.04
CA GLN A 167 4.89 -2.28 -1.04
C GLN A 167 4.58 -1.69 -2.42
N VAL A 168 3.64 -2.31 -3.14
CA VAL A 168 3.13 -1.80 -4.41
C VAL A 168 1.89 -0.94 -4.17
N VAL A 169 2.00 0.36 -4.43
CA VAL A 169 0.92 1.33 -4.19
C VAL A 169 0.37 1.90 -5.49
N VAL A 170 -0.91 2.29 -5.46
CA VAL A 170 -1.57 3.04 -6.52
C VAL A 170 -1.92 4.39 -5.92
N PRO A 171 -1.39 5.51 -6.47
CA PRO A 171 -1.78 6.84 -6.02
C PRO A 171 -3.28 7.07 -6.23
N GLU A 172 -3.92 7.65 -5.23
CA GLU A 172 -5.36 7.91 -5.22
C GLU A 172 -5.60 9.41 -5.15
N ALA A 173 -6.46 9.92 -6.04
CA ALA A 173 -6.96 11.29 -5.98
C ALA A 173 -8.44 11.27 -5.58
N PHE A 174 -8.83 12.20 -4.73
CA PHE A 174 -10.24 12.45 -4.41
C PHE A 174 -10.46 13.93 -4.08
N ILE A 175 -11.66 14.43 -4.40
CA ILE A 175 -12.07 15.78 -4.05
C ILE A 175 -12.93 15.69 -2.79
N LEU A 176 -12.65 16.54 -1.80
CA LEU A 176 -13.43 16.58 -0.57
C LEU A 176 -14.88 16.97 -0.89
N GLY A 177 -15.81 16.15 -0.42
CA GLY A 177 -17.24 16.26 -0.71
C GLY A 177 -17.86 14.88 -0.90
N ASN A 178 -19.19 14.83 -1.02
CA ASN A 178 -19.97 13.61 -1.22
C ASN A 178 -20.40 13.42 -2.69
N GLY A 179 -19.54 13.79 -3.64
CA GLY A 179 -19.78 13.67 -5.08
C GLY A 179 -20.50 14.87 -5.71
N GLU A 180 -21.17 15.69 -4.90
CA GLU A 180 -21.80 16.94 -5.33
C GLU A 180 -21.54 18.09 -4.34
N LEU A 181 -21.60 19.32 -4.84
CA LEU A 181 -21.49 20.54 -4.04
C LEU A 181 -22.54 21.55 -4.50
N HIS A 182 -23.37 22.02 -3.56
CA HIS A 182 -24.35 23.08 -3.81
C HIS A 182 -23.82 24.42 -3.29
N VAL A 183 -23.84 25.44 -4.15
CA VAL A 183 -23.27 26.77 -3.89
C VAL A 183 -24.24 27.84 -4.36
N ASP A 184 -24.43 28.88 -3.55
CA ASP A 184 -25.26 30.00 -3.96
C ASP A 184 -24.48 30.98 -4.83
N MET A 185 -25.17 31.61 -5.78
CA MET A 185 -24.60 32.68 -6.59
C MET A 185 -24.01 33.80 -5.72
N GLY A 186 -22.87 34.33 -6.12
CA GLY A 186 -22.20 35.42 -5.39
C GLY A 186 -21.42 34.97 -4.15
N SER A 187 -21.47 33.68 -3.78
CA SER A 187 -20.65 33.11 -2.71
C SER A 187 -19.26 32.68 -3.23
N THR A 188 -18.75 31.52 -2.82
CA THR A 188 -17.43 31.01 -3.23
C THR A 188 -17.46 29.51 -3.44
N ILE A 189 -17.05 29.03 -4.61
CA ILE A 189 -16.73 27.62 -4.82
C ILE A 189 -15.33 27.38 -4.26
N ASN A 190 -15.18 26.37 -3.41
CA ASN A 190 -13.91 26.00 -2.81
C ASN A 190 -13.75 24.47 -2.85
N LEU A 191 -13.07 23.98 -3.88
CA LEU A 191 -12.81 22.55 -4.06
C LEU A 191 -11.40 22.22 -3.60
N VAL A 192 -11.28 21.12 -2.86
CA VAL A 192 -10.00 20.64 -2.34
C VAL A 192 -9.79 19.23 -2.84
N CYS A 193 -8.82 19.05 -3.71
CA CYS A 193 -8.34 17.77 -4.18
C CYS A 193 -7.18 17.29 -3.32
N ILE A 194 -7.25 16.05 -2.87
CA ILE A 194 -6.21 15.36 -2.12
C ILE A 194 -5.68 14.23 -2.98
N ILE A 195 -4.35 14.15 -3.06
CA ILE A 195 -3.62 13.07 -3.71
C ILE A 195 -2.75 12.39 -2.66
N GLU A 196 -2.98 11.11 -2.44
CA GLU A 196 -2.28 10.31 -1.42
C GLU A 196 -1.77 8.98 -1.99
N LYS A 197 -1.06 8.21 -1.15
CA LYS A 197 -0.43 6.92 -1.52
C LYS A 197 0.54 7.04 -2.70
N SER A 198 1.10 8.23 -2.89
CA SER A 198 2.06 8.54 -3.93
C SER A 198 3.48 8.51 -3.36
N PRO A 199 4.36 7.60 -3.81
CA PRO A 199 5.75 7.56 -3.34
C PRO A 199 6.53 8.86 -3.64
N GLN A 200 6.18 9.54 -4.72
CA GLN A 200 6.72 10.83 -5.12
C GLN A 200 5.56 11.78 -5.41
N PRO A 201 5.65 13.07 -5.08
CA PRO A 201 4.59 14.02 -5.39
C PRO A 201 4.37 14.12 -6.92
N PRO A 202 3.12 14.33 -7.39
CA PRO A 202 2.84 14.53 -8.80
C PRO A 202 3.63 15.72 -9.37
N GLN A 203 4.05 15.63 -10.63
CA GLN A 203 4.78 16.72 -11.31
C GLN A 203 3.87 17.92 -11.59
N TYR A 204 2.58 17.66 -11.79
CA TYR A 204 1.56 18.69 -11.99
C TYR A 204 0.21 18.19 -11.45
N VAL A 205 -0.63 19.15 -11.07
CA VAL A 205 -2.05 18.97 -10.77
C VAL A 205 -2.81 20.06 -11.50
N TYR A 206 -3.86 19.69 -12.23
CA TYR A 206 -4.69 20.65 -12.96
C TYR A 206 -6.17 20.37 -12.75
N TRP A 207 -6.97 21.41 -12.97
CA TRP A 207 -8.41 21.37 -12.86
C TRP A 207 -9.08 21.55 -14.21
N GLN A 208 -10.13 20.78 -14.43
CA GLN A 208 -11.00 20.86 -15.59
C GLN A 208 -12.44 21.07 -15.16
N LYS A 209 -13.21 21.72 -16.03
CA LYS A 209 -14.67 21.83 -15.92
C LYS A 209 -15.28 21.31 -17.22
N ASN A 210 -16.11 20.29 -17.15
CA ASN A 210 -16.75 19.65 -18.31
C ASN A 210 -15.72 19.34 -19.42
N ASP A 211 -14.64 18.64 -19.05
CA ASP A 211 -13.53 18.23 -19.93
C ASP A 211 -12.73 19.38 -20.57
N ARG A 212 -12.89 20.61 -20.08
CA ARG A 212 -12.10 21.78 -20.51
C ARG A 212 -11.22 22.28 -19.38
N MET A 213 -9.94 22.50 -19.66
CA MET A 213 -9.02 23.08 -18.69
C MET A 213 -9.53 24.45 -18.24
N ILE A 214 -9.50 24.69 -16.93
CA ILE A 214 -9.85 25.99 -16.36
C ILE A 214 -8.70 26.95 -16.64
N ASN A 215 -9.00 28.05 -17.34
CA ASN A 215 -8.03 29.10 -17.57
C ASN A 215 -7.93 29.99 -16.33
N TYR A 216 -6.77 29.98 -15.67
CA TYR A 216 -6.48 30.80 -14.49
C TYR A 216 -6.01 32.21 -14.85
N ASP A 217 -5.63 32.47 -16.10
CA ASP A 217 -5.20 33.79 -16.60
C ASP A 217 -6.37 34.64 -17.16
N ASP A 218 -7.63 34.20 -17.01
CA ASP A 218 -8.78 35.01 -17.41
C ASP A 218 -8.99 36.16 -16.42
N SER A 219 -8.42 37.32 -16.73
CA SER A 219 -8.45 38.55 -15.92
C SER A 219 -9.85 39.08 -15.60
N ARG A 220 -10.92 38.46 -16.12
CA ARG A 220 -12.32 38.80 -15.84
C ARG A 220 -12.92 37.99 -14.70
N ARG A 221 -12.25 36.95 -14.21
CA ARG A 221 -12.74 36.06 -13.16
C ARG A 221 -11.68 35.86 -12.08
N ASP A 222 -12.10 35.98 -10.82
CA ASP A 222 -11.23 35.67 -9.68
C ASP A 222 -11.23 34.16 -9.44
N ILE A 223 -10.40 33.46 -10.22
CA ILE A 223 -10.13 32.03 -10.12
C ILE A 223 -8.71 31.87 -9.61
N SER A 224 -8.52 31.16 -8.50
CA SER A 224 -7.19 30.81 -8.00
C SER A 224 -7.04 29.31 -7.83
N ILE A 225 -5.84 28.82 -8.13
CA ILE A 225 -5.43 27.44 -7.89
C ILE A 225 -4.19 27.47 -7.00
N GLU A 226 -4.30 26.86 -5.84
CA GLU A 226 -3.21 26.74 -4.87
C GLU A 226 -2.86 25.26 -4.73
N THR A 227 -1.63 24.87 -5.09
CA THR A 227 -1.17 23.49 -4.95
C THR A 227 -0.01 23.42 -3.98
N SER A 228 -0.18 22.62 -2.93
CA SER A 228 0.83 22.31 -1.92
C SER A 228 1.36 20.89 -2.17
N PRO A 229 2.55 20.73 -2.76
CA PRO A 229 3.16 19.43 -3.00
C PRO A 229 3.63 18.78 -1.70
N GLY A 230 3.53 17.45 -1.62
CA GLY A 230 4.02 16.67 -0.49
C GLY A 230 3.63 15.19 -0.60
N PRO A 231 3.97 14.37 0.42
CA PRO A 231 3.53 12.96 0.48
C PRO A 231 2.01 12.80 0.38
N ARG A 232 1.29 13.82 0.86
CA ARG A 232 -0.14 14.05 0.65
C ARG A 232 -0.27 15.40 -0.07
N THR A 233 -0.28 15.38 -1.39
CA THR A 233 -0.38 16.60 -2.20
C THR A 233 -1.81 17.14 -2.14
N GLN A 234 -1.96 18.44 -1.93
CA GLN A 234 -3.26 19.11 -1.86
C GLN A 234 -3.34 20.19 -2.92
N SER A 235 -4.39 20.17 -3.74
CA SER A 235 -4.68 21.23 -4.71
C SER A 235 -6.05 21.83 -4.41
N ARG A 236 -6.12 23.16 -4.34
CA ARG A 236 -7.32 23.90 -3.99
C ARG A 236 -7.72 24.81 -5.15
N LEU A 237 -8.93 24.62 -5.66
CA LEU A 237 -9.55 25.49 -6.66
C LEU A 237 -10.56 26.40 -5.98
N ILE A 238 -10.38 27.71 -6.14
CA ILE A 238 -11.26 28.74 -5.59
C ILE A 238 -11.84 29.54 -6.75
N ILE A 239 -13.17 29.69 -6.79
CA ILE A 239 -13.88 30.55 -7.74
C ILE A 239 -14.79 31.46 -6.92
N ARG A 240 -14.52 32.78 -6.94
CA ARG A 240 -15.34 33.76 -6.23
C ARG A 240 -16.53 34.20 -7.10
N GLU A 241 -17.61 34.56 -6.42
CA GLU A 241 -18.85 35.07 -7.03
C GLU A 241 -19.38 34.19 -8.19
N PRO A 242 -19.57 32.87 -7.96
CA PRO A 242 -19.96 31.95 -9.02
C PRO A 242 -21.34 32.31 -9.58
N GLN A 243 -21.49 32.07 -10.88
CA GLN A 243 -22.74 32.28 -11.62
C GLN A 243 -23.41 30.94 -11.92
N ILE A 244 -24.69 30.94 -12.34
CA ILE A 244 -25.38 29.69 -12.74
C ILE A 244 -24.57 28.90 -13.78
N GLY A 245 -23.93 29.62 -14.70
CA GLY A 245 -23.07 29.03 -15.73
C GLY A 245 -21.81 28.36 -15.19
N ASP A 246 -21.45 28.55 -13.92
CA ASP A 246 -20.35 27.85 -13.26
C ASP A 246 -20.72 26.45 -12.77
N SER A 247 -21.99 26.07 -12.85
CA SER A 247 -22.41 24.69 -12.63
C SER A 247 -21.74 23.74 -13.63
N GLY A 248 -21.43 22.53 -13.18
CA GLY A 248 -20.83 21.50 -14.03
C GLY A 248 -19.97 20.52 -13.26
N ASN A 249 -19.38 19.59 -14.00
CA ASN A 249 -18.46 18.60 -13.44
C ASN A 249 -17.04 19.16 -13.37
N TYR A 250 -16.50 19.24 -12.16
CA TYR A 250 -15.13 19.68 -11.90
C TYR A 250 -14.24 18.48 -11.64
N THR A 251 -13.16 18.38 -12.40
CA THR A 251 -12.23 17.24 -12.34
C THR A 251 -10.84 17.72 -11.94
N CYS A 252 -10.28 17.09 -10.92
CA CYS A 252 -8.88 17.21 -10.52
C CYS A 252 -8.11 16.06 -11.14
N SER A 253 -7.06 16.38 -11.90
CA SER A 253 -6.19 15.37 -12.52
C SER A 253 -4.72 15.66 -12.22
N ALA A 254 -3.95 14.59 -12.03
CA ALA A 254 -2.52 14.65 -11.74
C ALA A 254 -1.74 13.69 -12.62
N SER A 255 -0.41 13.87 -12.69
CA SER A 255 0.45 13.12 -13.61
C SER A 255 0.53 11.61 -13.34
N ASN A 256 0.16 11.15 -12.15
CA ASN A 256 0.43 9.78 -11.69
C ASN A 256 -0.75 9.14 -10.93
N THR A 257 -1.96 9.68 -11.05
CA THR A 257 -3.19 9.18 -10.42
C THR A 257 -4.32 9.10 -11.43
N GLU A 258 -5.35 8.31 -11.14
CA GLU A 258 -6.63 8.46 -11.82
C GLU A 258 -7.28 9.81 -11.43
N PRO A 259 -8.05 10.46 -12.33
CA PRO A 259 -8.71 11.73 -12.02
C PRO A 259 -9.86 11.57 -11.03
N ALA A 260 -10.09 12.60 -10.20
CA ALA A 260 -11.23 12.69 -9.30
C ALA A 260 -12.19 13.77 -9.77
N SER A 261 -13.50 13.53 -9.69
CA SER A 261 -14.53 14.46 -10.17
C SER A 261 -15.60 14.75 -9.13
N ILE A 262 -16.15 15.97 -9.15
CA ILE A 262 -17.26 16.42 -8.30
C ILE A 262 -18.19 17.31 -9.13
N TYR A 263 -19.51 17.13 -8.98
CA TYR A 263 -20.47 18.00 -9.66
C TYR A 263 -20.82 19.21 -8.79
N VAL A 264 -20.68 20.42 -9.32
CA VAL A 264 -21.05 21.65 -8.62
C VAL A 264 -22.35 22.20 -9.18
N PHE A 265 -23.31 22.47 -8.30
CA PHE A 265 -24.58 23.11 -8.60
C PHE A 265 -24.58 24.53 -8.07
N VAL A 266 -24.74 25.52 -8.96
CA VAL A 266 -24.85 26.92 -8.58
C VAL A 266 -26.29 27.40 -8.71
N SER A 267 -26.92 27.74 -7.58
CA SER A 267 -28.30 28.22 -7.50
C SER A 267 -28.38 29.70 -7.14
N LYS A 268 -29.44 30.39 -7.60
CA LYS A 268 -29.83 31.66 -6.99
C LYS A 268 -30.34 31.29 -5.60
N GLY A 269 -29.62 31.69 -4.55
CA GLY A 269 -29.97 31.34 -3.18
C GLY A 269 -31.46 31.55 -2.94
N ASP A 270 -32.13 30.51 -2.48
CA ASP A 270 -33.55 30.61 -2.17
C ASP A 270 -33.70 31.58 -1.00
N ASN A 271 -34.49 32.64 -1.19
CA ASN A 271 -35.00 33.51 -0.13
C ASN A 271 -35.98 32.73 0.78
N MET A 272 -35.60 31.55 1.26
CA MET A 272 -36.34 30.74 2.24
C MET A 272 -36.32 31.35 3.65
N ALA A 273 -35.71 32.52 3.84
CA ALA A 273 -35.74 33.26 5.10
C ALA A 273 -37.05 34.03 5.35
N ALA A 274 -38.07 33.96 4.48
CA ALA A 274 -39.30 34.76 4.62
C ALA A 274 -40.63 34.00 4.48
N ILE A 275 -40.66 32.67 4.61
CA ILE A 275 -41.93 31.90 4.66
C ILE A 275 -42.00 31.04 5.93
N SER A 276 -42.06 31.71 7.07
CA SER A 276 -42.69 31.17 8.27
C SER A 276 -42.97 32.32 9.24
N ARG A 277 -44.15 32.92 9.06
CA ARG A 277 -45.04 33.48 10.10
C ARG A 277 -46.21 34.12 9.37
N ARG A 278 -47.09 33.30 8.80
CA ARG A 278 -48.49 33.75 8.73
C ARG A 278 -48.92 33.93 10.18
N LYS A 279 -49.03 35.18 10.61
CA LYS A 279 -49.69 35.54 11.85
C LYS A 279 -51.13 35.05 11.70
N THR A 280 -51.47 33.95 12.37
CA THR A 280 -52.84 33.44 12.43
C THR A 280 -53.67 34.37 13.31
N SER A 281 -53.97 35.57 12.85
CA SER A 281 -54.95 36.46 13.46
C SER A 281 -56.37 36.07 13.05
N SER A 282 -56.73 34.80 13.31
CA SER A 282 -58.09 34.29 13.12
C SER A 282 -58.61 33.46 14.31
N ALA A 283 -57.86 33.37 15.42
CA ALA A 283 -58.36 32.77 16.65
C ALA A 283 -59.43 33.63 17.37
N ASN A 284 -59.52 34.93 17.07
CA ASN A 284 -60.54 35.80 17.68
C ASN A 284 -61.86 35.90 16.90
N CYS A 285 -61.98 35.31 15.71
CA CYS A 285 -63.23 35.32 14.95
C CYS A 285 -64.08 34.06 15.22
N ILE A 286 -63.44 32.93 15.51
CA ILE A 286 -64.15 31.66 15.78
C ILE A 286 -64.80 31.68 17.18
N VAL A 287 -64.15 32.30 18.18
CA VAL A 287 -64.71 32.40 19.55
C VAL A 287 -65.95 33.30 19.60
N SER A 288 -66.05 34.32 18.73
CA SER A 288 -67.23 35.18 18.66
C SER A 288 -68.43 34.49 18.00
N CYS A 289 -68.21 33.65 16.99
CA CYS A 289 -69.31 32.95 16.30
C CYS A 289 -69.90 31.80 17.13
N ILE A 290 -69.08 31.07 17.88
CA ILE A 290 -69.58 29.96 18.72
C ILE A 290 -70.37 30.50 19.93
N GLY A 291 -69.93 31.61 20.53
CA GLY A 291 -70.65 32.24 21.65
C GLY A 291 -72.07 32.69 21.28
N ASN A 292 -72.25 33.26 20.08
CA ASN A 292 -73.56 33.72 19.63
C ASN A 292 -74.53 32.57 19.30
N LEU A 293 -74.04 31.47 18.71
CA LEU A 293 -74.87 30.29 18.42
C LEU A 293 -75.33 29.58 19.71
N VAL A 294 -74.44 29.47 20.71
CA VAL A 294 -74.79 28.86 22.01
C VAL A 294 -75.84 29.71 22.75
N CYS A 295 -75.71 31.04 22.73
CA CYS A 295 -76.73 31.93 23.31
C CYS A 295 -78.10 31.77 22.63
N ILE A 296 -78.15 31.72 21.29
CA ILE A 296 -79.42 31.54 20.56
C ILE A 296 -80.08 30.19 20.90
N CYS A 297 -79.30 29.11 21.01
CA CYS A 297 -79.81 27.80 21.40
C CYS A 297 -80.35 27.79 22.84
N ILE A 298 -79.67 28.44 23.80
CA ILE A 298 -80.14 28.52 25.19
C ILE A 298 -81.44 29.33 25.27
N PHE A 299 -81.54 30.46 24.56
CA PHE A 299 -82.77 31.25 24.51
C PHE A 299 -83.94 30.47 23.88
N ALA A 300 -83.68 29.69 22.82
CA ALA A 300 -84.70 28.86 22.19
C ALA A 300 -85.22 27.75 23.15
N VAL A 301 -84.33 27.08 23.88
CA VAL A 301 -84.73 26.04 24.86
C VAL A 301 -85.53 26.64 26.02
N ILE A 302 -85.14 27.82 26.52
CA ILE A 302 -85.91 28.52 27.57
C ILE A 302 -87.28 28.96 27.06
N PHE A 303 -87.38 29.38 25.80
CA PHE A 303 -88.66 29.78 25.21
C PHE A 303 -89.60 28.58 25.04
N VAL A 304 -89.07 27.46 24.52
CA VAL A 304 -89.84 26.22 24.36
C VAL A 304 -90.30 25.66 25.71
N SER A 305 -89.43 25.67 26.73
CA SER A 305 -89.81 25.20 28.07
C SER A 305 -90.87 26.09 28.71
N ARG A 306 -90.80 27.41 28.53
CA ARG A 306 -91.83 28.35 29.01
C ARG A 306 -93.16 28.19 28.28
N THR A 307 -93.16 27.93 26.97
CA THR A 307 -94.39 27.64 26.24
C THR A 307 -95.00 26.30 26.65
N PHE A 308 -94.19 25.27 26.87
CA PHE A 308 -94.67 23.98 27.37
C PHE A 308 -95.24 24.09 28.79
N PHE A 309 -94.60 24.87 29.67
CA PHE A 309 -95.09 25.09 31.02
C PHE A 309 -96.40 25.90 31.04
N ARG A 310 -96.57 26.86 30.13
CA ARG A 310 -97.84 27.60 29.96
C ARG A 310 -98.96 26.73 29.37
N LEU A 311 -98.65 25.81 28.45
CA LEU A 311 -99.62 24.85 27.92
C LEU A 311 -100.03 23.79 28.95
N ALA A 312 -99.12 23.37 29.82
CA ALA A 312 -99.41 22.41 30.89
C ALA A 312 -100.26 23.01 32.04
N LEU A 313 -100.20 24.33 32.27
CA LEU A 313 -101.04 25.03 33.24
C LEU A 313 -102.44 25.39 32.70
N ALA A 314 -102.67 25.30 31.38
CA ALA A 314 -103.97 25.57 30.76
C ALA A 314 -104.84 24.30 30.59
N SER A 315 -104.35 23.11 30.96
CA SER A 315 -105.08 21.84 30.85
C SER A 315 -105.43 21.20 32.21
N ARG A 316 -105.62 22.00 33.26
CA ARG A 316 -106.27 21.59 34.51
C ARG A 316 -107.37 22.56 34.88
#